data_AF-A0A938QQR5-F1
#
_entry.id   AF-A0A938QQR5-F1
#
_cell.length_a   1.000
_cell.length_b   1.000
_cell.length_c   1.000
_cell.angle_alpha   90.00
_cell.angle_beta   90.00
_cell.angle_gamma   90.00
#
_symmetry.space_group_name_H-M   'P 1'
#
loop_
_entity.id
_entity.type
_entity.pdbx_description
1 polymer ?
#
loop_
_entity_poly.entity_id
_entity_poly.type
_entity_poly.pdbx_seq_one_letter_code
_entity_poly.pdbx_strand_id
1 'polypeptide(L)'
;MTRVAAPLLALVAVVALTACPSSPSEGEGEGEGEGEGDACPIDGEGVLSLGEACTFNADCARDLRCGCEDGACVCEAGVRGCGASGVDACVDGNDCITALCVEGAGGAYFCSGPCDDDDCGPALPVCADIAFVGRICIREAP
;
A
#
# COMPACT_ATOMS: atom_id res chain seq x y z
N MET A 1 -31.35 -54.62 28.42
CA MET A 1 -31.01 -54.05 29.73
C MET A 1 -30.00 -52.94 29.50
N THR A 2 -30.40 -51.74 29.86
CA THR A 2 -29.80 -50.42 29.62
C THR A 2 -28.55 -50.18 30.46
N ARG A 3 -27.51 -49.53 29.91
CA ARG A 3 -26.71 -48.48 30.58
C ARG A 3 -26.20 -47.46 29.56
N VAL A 4 -26.21 -46.20 30.00
CA VAL A 4 -26.06 -44.92 29.28
C VAL A 4 -24.78 -44.22 29.74
N ALA A 5 -24.36 -43.21 28.96
CA ALA A 5 -23.46 -42.06 29.25
C ALA A 5 -21.97 -42.26 28.92
N ALA A 6 -21.22 -41.32 28.34
CA ALA A 6 -21.42 -39.99 27.74
C ALA A 6 -20.03 -39.56 27.15
N PRO A 7 -19.93 -38.50 26.33
CA PRO A 7 -18.95 -38.39 25.24
C PRO A 7 -17.67 -37.60 25.60
N LEU A 8 -16.57 -37.88 24.88
CA LEU A 8 -15.38 -37.01 24.86
C LEU A 8 -15.49 -36.06 23.67
N LEU A 9 -15.58 -34.76 23.96
CA LEU A 9 -15.44 -33.66 23.01
C LEU A 9 -14.06 -33.72 22.33
N ALA A 10 -14.03 -33.70 20.99
CA ALA A 10 -12.84 -33.33 20.23
C ALA A 10 -13.15 -32.05 19.45
N LEU A 11 -12.30 -31.05 19.66
CA LEU A 11 -12.39 -29.67 19.21
C LEU A 11 -12.47 -29.57 17.68
N VAL A 12 -13.36 -28.71 17.19
CA VAL A 12 -13.49 -28.30 15.80
C VAL A 12 -12.47 -27.19 15.52
N ALA A 13 -11.62 -27.36 14.51
CA ALA A 13 -10.89 -26.26 13.89
C ALA A 13 -11.49 -26.03 12.49
N VAL A 14 -12.35 -25.02 12.36
CA VAL A 14 -12.87 -24.57 11.07
C VAL A 14 -11.80 -23.71 10.41
N VAL A 15 -11.23 -24.20 9.32
CA VAL A 15 -10.42 -23.39 8.40
C VAL A 15 -11.38 -22.48 7.64
N ALA A 16 -11.40 -21.19 7.97
CA ALA A 16 -12.09 -20.19 7.19
C ALA A 16 -11.21 -19.78 6.00
N LEU A 17 -11.47 -20.36 4.83
CA LEU A 17 -11.09 -19.75 3.56
C LEU A 17 -12.02 -18.55 3.33
N THR A 18 -11.54 -17.34 3.64
CA THR A 18 -12.24 -16.11 3.23
C THR A 18 -11.95 -15.87 1.74
N ALA A 19 -12.84 -16.38 0.90
CA ALA A 19 -12.96 -15.97 -0.49
C ALA A 19 -13.24 -14.47 -0.57
N CYS A 20 -12.55 -13.77 -1.49
CA CYS A 20 -12.86 -12.39 -1.85
C CYS A 20 -14.29 -12.30 -2.40
N PRO A 21 -15.20 -11.48 -1.85
CA PRO A 21 -16.47 -11.23 -2.48
C PRO A 21 -16.30 -10.15 -3.56
N SER A 22 -16.15 -10.58 -4.82
CA SER A 22 -16.53 -9.74 -5.94
C SER A 22 -18.04 -9.91 -6.17
N SER A 23 -18.85 -8.88 -5.93
CA SER A 23 -20.23 -8.82 -6.41
C SER A 23 -20.71 -7.36 -6.55
N PRO A 24 -21.68 -7.11 -7.46
CA PRO A 24 -21.69 -5.92 -8.30
C PRO A 24 -22.47 -4.73 -7.70
N SER A 25 -22.06 -3.55 -8.16
CA SER A 25 -22.62 -2.23 -7.89
C SER A 25 -24.01 -2.05 -8.50
N GLU A 26 -25.04 -1.87 -7.67
CA GLU A 26 -26.21 -1.01 -7.94
C GLU A 26 -26.75 -0.46 -6.61
N GLY A 27 -26.83 0.87 -6.48
CA GLY A 27 -27.43 1.51 -5.31
C GLY A 27 -26.98 2.95 -5.12
N GLU A 28 -27.67 3.87 -5.79
CA GLU A 28 -27.64 5.30 -5.47
C GLU A 28 -28.26 5.50 -4.08
N GLY A 29 -27.49 6.06 -3.15
CA GLY A 29 -27.92 6.35 -1.79
C GLY A 29 -27.22 7.60 -1.29
N GLU A 30 -27.95 8.71 -1.28
CA GLU A 30 -27.59 9.94 -0.60
C GLU A 30 -27.63 9.67 0.90
N GLY A 31 -26.47 9.32 1.46
CA GLY A 31 -26.29 9.07 2.87
C GLY A 31 -25.08 9.86 3.35
N GLU A 32 -25.31 10.77 4.28
CA GLU A 32 -24.26 11.40 5.09
C GLU A 32 -23.71 10.31 6.03
N GLY A 33 -22.91 9.42 5.46
CA GLY A 33 -22.10 8.47 6.18
C GLY A 33 -20.75 9.09 6.38
N GLU A 34 -20.32 9.18 7.63
CA GLU A 34 -18.91 9.23 7.99
C GLU A 34 -18.30 7.91 7.49
N GLY A 35 -17.99 7.88 6.20
CA GLY A 35 -17.22 6.83 5.58
C GLY A 35 -15.84 6.92 6.20
N GLU A 36 -15.57 6.05 7.16
CA GLU A 36 -14.23 5.56 7.41
C GLU A 36 -13.80 4.95 6.07
N GLY A 37 -13.28 5.81 5.18
CA GLY A 37 -12.69 5.39 3.93
C GLY A 37 -11.59 4.43 4.31
N ASP A 38 -11.55 3.29 3.64
CA ASP A 38 -10.61 2.20 3.80
C ASP A 38 -9.17 2.75 3.59
N ALA A 39 -8.64 3.41 4.63
CA ALA A 39 -7.36 4.07 4.59
C ALA A 39 -6.30 2.99 4.41
N CYS A 40 -5.31 3.25 3.55
CA CYS A 40 -4.25 2.30 3.32
C CYS A 40 -3.64 1.87 4.67
N PRO A 41 -3.32 0.58 4.86
CA PRO A 41 -2.87 0.05 6.15
C PRO A 41 -1.56 0.67 6.64
N ILE A 42 -0.82 1.38 5.77
CA ILE A 42 0.35 2.16 6.15
C ILE A 42 0.00 3.64 6.04
N ASP A 43 -0.65 4.14 7.07
CA ASP A 43 -0.51 5.54 7.44
C ASP A 43 0.88 5.69 8.06
N GLY A 44 1.87 6.03 7.24
CA GLY A 44 3.16 6.44 7.78
C GLY A 44 2.94 7.53 8.84
N GLU A 45 3.53 7.38 10.02
CA GLU A 45 3.51 8.40 11.08
C GLU A 45 4.48 9.54 10.77
N GLY A 46 4.57 9.91 9.49
CA GLY A 46 5.48 10.94 9.03
C GLY A 46 5.28 12.22 9.83
N VAL A 47 6.39 12.91 10.07
CA VAL A 47 6.44 14.05 10.98
C VAL A 47 6.32 15.38 10.26
N LEU A 48 6.34 15.37 8.92
CA LEU A 48 6.33 16.57 8.11
C LEU A 48 4.91 17.13 7.93
N SER A 49 4.81 18.43 8.10
CA SER A 49 3.59 19.23 7.98
C SER A 49 3.34 19.69 6.56
N LEU A 50 2.15 20.24 6.32
CA LEU A 50 1.76 20.80 5.02
C LEU A 50 2.78 21.83 4.51
N GLY A 51 3.26 21.63 3.28
CA GLY A 51 4.23 22.47 2.59
C GLY A 51 5.69 22.17 2.90
N GLU A 52 5.99 21.25 3.82
CA GLU A 52 7.37 20.83 4.09
C GLU A 52 7.90 19.91 2.98
N ALA A 53 9.21 19.99 2.71
CA ALA A 53 9.85 19.20 1.68
C ALA A 53 9.89 17.72 2.08
N CYS A 54 9.40 16.85 1.21
CA CYS A 54 9.33 15.40 1.42
C CYS A 54 10.11 14.66 0.34
N THR A 55 10.44 13.40 0.60
CA THR A 55 10.99 12.48 -0.41
C THR A 55 9.98 11.38 -0.75
N PHE A 56 9.23 10.91 0.25
CA PHE A 56 8.23 9.85 0.12
C PHE A 56 6.93 10.21 0.82
N ASN A 57 5.83 9.54 0.46
CA ASN A 57 4.54 9.68 1.15
C ASN A 57 4.63 9.48 2.66
N ALA A 58 5.47 8.53 3.11
CA ALA A 58 5.64 8.20 4.51
C ALA A 58 6.32 9.29 5.35
N ASP A 59 6.92 10.31 4.71
CA ASP A 59 7.54 11.43 5.44
C ASP A 59 6.48 12.42 5.97
N CYS A 60 5.34 12.52 5.28
CA CYS A 60 4.27 13.46 5.61
C CYS A 60 3.37 12.98 6.75
N ALA A 61 2.66 13.89 7.41
CA ALA A 61 1.64 13.53 8.40
C ALA A 61 0.52 12.68 7.79
N ARG A 62 -0.25 11.97 8.64
CA ARG A 62 -1.27 10.97 8.27
C ARG A 62 -2.23 11.39 7.14
N ASP A 63 -2.68 12.63 7.16
CA ASP A 63 -3.67 13.17 6.20
C ASP A 63 -3.04 13.90 5.00
N LEU A 64 -1.73 13.73 4.82
CA LEU A 64 -0.93 14.39 3.79
C LEU A 64 -0.25 13.35 2.90
N ARG A 65 -0.01 13.74 1.65
CA ARG A 65 0.79 12.99 0.69
C ARG A 65 1.97 13.82 0.20
N CYS A 66 3.01 13.17 -0.27
CA CYS A 66 4.13 13.82 -0.91
C CYS A 66 3.81 14.04 -2.39
N GLY A 67 3.49 15.28 -2.76
CA GLY A 67 3.21 15.68 -4.14
C GLY A 67 4.45 16.33 -4.76
N CYS A 68 4.83 15.90 -5.97
CA CYS A 68 5.99 16.42 -6.67
C CYS A 68 5.56 17.18 -7.93
N GLU A 69 5.87 18.48 -7.99
CA GLU A 69 5.65 19.35 -9.14
C GLU A 69 6.97 20.02 -9.52
N ASP A 70 7.31 20.02 -10.81
CA ASP A 70 8.55 20.63 -11.34
C ASP A 70 9.85 20.22 -10.62
N GLY A 71 9.90 18.97 -10.13
CA GLY A 71 11.06 18.41 -9.42
C GLY A 71 11.19 18.87 -7.96
N ALA A 72 10.21 19.58 -7.42
CA ALA A 72 10.11 19.89 -6.00
C ALA A 72 8.97 19.08 -5.38
N CYS A 73 9.27 18.34 -4.31
CA CYS A 73 8.30 17.53 -3.61
C CYS A 73 7.96 18.16 -2.26
N VAL A 74 6.67 18.34 -1.98
CA VAL A 74 6.18 18.88 -0.71
C VAL A 74 4.99 18.08 -0.18
N CYS A 75 4.81 18.08 1.13
CA CYS A 75 3.61 17.51 1.74
C CYS A 75 2.39 18.37 1.39
N GLU A 76 1.43 17.77 0.70
CA GLU A 76 0.17 18.40 0.31
C GLU A 76 -1.02 17.67 0.93
N ALA A 77 -2.14 18.37 1.05
CA ALA A 77 -3.38 17.77 1.55
C ALA A 77 -3.88 16.72 0.55
N GLY A 78 -4.14 15.50 1.02
CA GLY A 78 -4.66 14.45 0.18
C GLY A 78 -4.41 13.06 0.73
N VAL A 79 -5.25 12.12 0.29
CA VAL A 79 -5.07 10.71 0.58
C VAL A 79 -3.89 10.15 -0.21
N ARG A 80 -3.17 9.22 0.41
CA ARG A 80 -2.11 8.44 -0.23
C ARG A 80 -2.72 7.30 -1.04
N GLY A 81 -2.00 6.86 -2.05
CA GLY A 81 -2.30 5.60 -2.71
C GLY A 81 -1.94 4.40 -1.84
N CYS A 82 -2.44 3.22 -2.21
CA CYS A 82 -2.22 1.99 -1.43
C CYS A 82 -1.32 0.97 -2.14
N GLY A 83 -0.81 1.26 -3.34
CA GLY A 83 -0.01 0.32 -4.12
C GLY A 83 1.31 -0.04 -3.43
N ALA A 84 1.59 -1.34 -3.37
CA ALA A 84 2.77 -1.93 -2.75
C ALA A 84 3.96 -2.01 -3.71
N SER A 85 5.16 -1.79 -3.14
CA SER A 85 6.43 -1.76 -3.86
C SER A 85 6.71 -3.06 -4.63
N GLY A 86 6.98 -2.94 -5.94
CA GLY A 86 7.34 -4.06 -6.82
C GLY A 86 6.22 -5.09 -7.05
N VAL A 87 4.98 -4.77 -6.65
CA VAL A 87 3.80 -5.65 -6.78
C VAL A 87 2.73 -4.96 -7.62
N ASP A 88 2.29 -3.78 -7.18
CA ASP A 88 1.17 -3.08 -7.80
C ASP A 88 1.65 -2.16 -8.93
N ALA A 89 0.92 -2.18 -10.04
CA ALA A 89 1.16 -1.25 -11.14
C ALA A 89 0.65 0.15 -10.79
N CYS A 90 1.25 1.17 -11.38
CA CYS A 90 0.87 2.57 -11.16
C CYS A 90 0.84 3.35 -12.48
N VAL A 91 0.00 4.39 -12.50
CA VAL A 91 -0.01 5.43 -13.52
C VAL A 91 0.87 6.59 -13.08
N ASP A 92 0.75 6.97 -11.80
CA ASP A 92 1.59 7.99 -11.18
C ASP A 92 1.87 7.69 -9.70
N GLY A 93 2.66 8.55 -9.06
CA GLY A 93 3.06 8.37 -7.66
C GLY A 93 1.89 8.28 -6.68
N ASN A 94 0.76 8.92 -6.98
CA ASN A 94 -0.40 8.95 -6.09
C ASN A 94 -1.11 7.61 -5.97
N ASP A 95 -0.84 6.66 -6.87
CA ASP A 95 -1.35 5.29 -6.76
C ASP A 95 -0.60 4.49 -5.67
N CYS A 96 0.59 4.95 -5.29
CA CYS A 96 1.53 4.21 -4.47
C CYS A 96 1.56 4.69 -3.02
N ILE A 97 1.79 3.75 -2.11
CA ILE A 97 1.91 4.01 -0.68
C ILE A 97 3.06 4.95 -0.32
N THR A 98 3.99 5.11 -1.26
CA THR A 98 5.30 5.76 -1.13
C THR A 98 5.48 6.96 -2.05
N ALA A 99 4.47 7.35 -2.85
CA ALA A 99 4.51 8.41 -3.87
C ALA A 99 5.41 8.13 -5.08
N LEU A 100 5.96 6.92 -5.21
CA LEU A 100 6.98 6.65 -6.24
C LEU A 100 6.49 5.57 -7.21
N CYS A 101 6.41 5.98 -8.47
CA CYS A 101 6.01 5.15 -9.61
C CYS A 101 7.16 5.09 -10.61
N VAL A 102 7.76 3.91 -10.79
CA VAL A 102 8.99 3.74 -11.57
C VAL A 102 8.86 2.64 -12.62
N GLU A 103 9.68 2.71 -13.66
CA GLU A 103 9.72 1.70 -14.71
C GLU A 103 10.20 0.35 -14.15
N GLY A 104 9.38 -0.69 -14.36
CA GLY A 104 9.69 -2.08 -14.01
C GLY A 104 9.85 -2.99 -15.22
N ALA A 105 9.71 -4.29 -15.00
CA ALA A 105 9.81 -5.29 -16.06
C ALA A 105 8.75 -5.11 -17.15
N GLY A 106 9.15 -5.33 -18.42
CA GLY A 106 8.22 -5.28 -19.55
C GLY A 106 7.76 -3.88 -19.98
N GLY A 107 8.41 -2.82 -19.48
CA GLY A 107 8.09 -1.43 -19.82
C GLY A 107 6.82 -0.89 -19.14
N ALA A 108 6.28 -1.63 -18.17
CA ALA A 108 5.20 -1.16 -17.30
C ALA A 108 5.77 -0.42 -16.08
N TYR A 109 4.93 0.38 -15.42
CA TYR A 109 5.30 1.12 -14.22
C TYR A 109 4.70 0.46 -12.98
N PHE A 110 5.50 0.41 -11.92
CA PHE A 110 5.14 -0.22 -10.66
C PHE A 110 5.47 0.71 -9.49
N CYS A 111 4.69 0.56 -8.43
CA CYS A 111 4.96 1.24 -7.18
C CYS A 111 6.33 0.84 -6.65
N SER A 112 7.06 1.80 -6.12
CA SER A 112 8.38 1.62 -5.50
C SER A 112 8.47 2.50 -4.28
N GLY A 113 9.38 2.24 -3.36
CA GLY A 113 9.57 3.06 -2.18
C GLY A 113 10.89 2.76 -1.49
N PRO A 114 11.13 3.36 -0.32
CA PRO A 114 12.22 2.99 0.57
C PRO A 114 12.24 1.49 0.79
N CYS A 115 13.43 0.91 0.81
CA CYS A 115 13.59 -0.52 0.97
C CYS A 115 14.84 -0.88 1.77
N ASP A 116 14.76 -2.03 2.41
CA ASP A 116 15.85 -2.96 2.65
C ASP A 116 15.80 -4.11 1.64
N ASP A 117 16.81 -4.99 1.65
CA ASP A 117 17.02 -6.01 0.59
C ASP A 117 15.82 -6.96 0.38
N ASP A 118 14.98 -7.17 1.40
CA ASP A 118 13.84 -8.09 1.37
C ASP A 118 12.49 -7.42 1.07
N ASP A 119 12.43 -6.08 1.02
CA ASP A 119 11.15 -5.33 0.88
C ASP A 119 10.63 -5.27 -0.56
N CYS A 120 11.48 -5.65 -1.51
CA CYS A 120 11.21 -5.45 -2.92
C CYS A 120 10.40 -6.60 -3.54
N GLY A 121 9.30 -6.26 -4.20
CA GLY A 121 8.45 -7.20 -4.93
C GLY A 121 9.06 -7.68 -6.27
N PRO A 122 8.45 -8.71 -6.89
CA PRO A 122 9.02 -9.39 -8.05
C PRO A 122 9.18 -8.52 -9.30
N ALA A 123 8.43 -7.42 -9.43
CA ALA A 123 8.55 -6.52 -10.59
C ALA A 123 9.71 -5.52 -10.46
N LEU A 124 10.17 -5.23 -9.24
CA LEU A 124 11.25 -4.31 -8.91
C LEU A 124 12.19 -4.93 -7.85
N PRO A 125 12.89 -6.03 -8.15
CA PRO A 125 13.48 -6.90 -7.14
C PRO A 125 14.78 -6.37 -6.52
N VAL A 126 15.32 -5.24 -6.98
CA VAL A 126 16.60 -4.73 -6.51
C VAL A 126 16.40 -3.54 -5.60
N CYS A 127 16.88 -3.62 -4.37
CA CYS A 127 17.00 -2.47 -3.49
C CYS A 127 18.33 -1.75 -3.76
N ALA A 128 18.28 -0.48 -4.19
CA ALA A 128 19.48 0.26 -4.61
C ALA A 128 19.48 1.73 -4.17
N ASP A 129 20.66 2.25 -3.85
CA ASP A 129 20.87 3.66 -3.54
C ASP A 129 20.90 4.52 -4.82
N ILE A 130 19.88 5.36 -4.98
CA ILE A 130 19.79 6.36 -6.06
C ILE A 130 20.18 7.73 -5.51
N ALA A 131 21.14 8.37 -6.16
CA ALA A 131 21.61 9.69 -5.76
C ALA A 131 20.43 10.67 -5.67
N PHE A 132 20.37 11.45 -4.59
CA PHE A 132 19.35 12.48 -4.30
C PHE A 132 17.92 11.97 -4.01
N VAL A 133 17.63 10.68 -4.19
CA VAL A 133 16.34 10.06 -3.81
C VAL A 133 16.49 9.20 -2.56
N GLY A 134 17.58 8.44 -2.46
CA GLY A 134 17.79 7.46 -1.39
C GLY A 134 17.69 6.02 -1.90
N ARG A 135 17.51 5.09 -0.97
CA ARG A 135 17.49 3.65 -1.26
C ARG A 135 16.08 3.20 -1.63
N ILE A 136 15.89 2.71 -2.85
CA ILE A 136 14.56 2.36 -3.37
C ILE A 136 14.55 1.06 -4.18
N CYS A 137 13.36 0.44 -4.33
CA CYS A 137 13.17 -0.71 -5.20
C CYS A 137 13.21 -0.31 -6.69
N ILE A 138 14.05 -0.97 -7.48
CA ILE A 138 14.21 -0.75 -8.91
C ILE A 138 14.23 -2.07 -9.68
N ARG A 139 14.08 -2.00 -11.00
CA ARG A 139 14.33 -3.15 -11.86
C ARG A 139 15.82 -3.51 -11.91
N GLU A 140 16.11 -4.77 -12.17
CA GLU A 140 17.47 -5.21 -12.48
C GLU A 140 18.01 -4.47 -13.72
N ALA A 141 19.29 -4.09 -13.64
CA ALA A 141 20.01 -3.61 -14.81
C ALA A 141 20.16 -4.76 -15.83
N PRO A 142 20.02 -4.49 -17.14
CA PRO A 142 20.20 -5.50 -18.19
C PRO A 142 21.64 -6.01 -18.28
#